data_AF-A0AB38ZER9-F1
#
_entry.id   AF-A0AB38ZER9-F1
#
_cell.length_a   1.000
_cell.length_b   1.000
_cell.length_c   1.000
_cell.angle_alpha   90.00
_cell.angle_beta   90.00
_cell.angle_gamma   90.00
#
_symmetry.space_group_name_H-M   'P 1'
#
loop_
_entity.id
_entity.type
_entity.pdbx_description
1 polymer ?
#
loop_
_entity_poly.entity_id
_entity_poly.type
_entity_poly.pdbx_seq_one_letter_code
_entity_poly.pdbx_strand_id
1 'polypeptide(L)'
;MFKSFSIAIVLVLAGSLLQNYGEAAKIPKPLRTKSAKLCLGCAREISTDDKELNKGLNVLMQLENANLSNLKILKATVQTVAGYKYKTEFEADLDGKKKLCKSTFIVKPWEKIKRLRVKGSIICN
;
A
#
# COMPACT_ATOMS: atom_id res chain seq x y z
N MET A 1 7.74 -49.28 52.19
CA MET A 1 8.21 -47.95 51.73
C MET A 1 7.09 -47.30 50.92
N PHE A 2 6.25 -46.50 51.56
CA PHE A 2 5.32 -45.60 50.87
C PHE A 2 5.83 -44.18 51.13
N LYS A 3 6.21 -43.46 50.07
CA LYS A 3 6.49 -42.02 50.19
C LYS A 3 5.49 -41.25 49.35
N SER A 4 4.82 -40.39 50.09
CA SER A 4 3.66 -39.58 49.77
C SER A 4 3.92 -38.58 48.67
N PHE A 5 2.87 -38.33 47.89
CA PHE A 5 2.73 -37.15 47.05
C PHE A 5 2.93 -35.88 47.88
N SER A 6 3.60 -34.88 47.30
CA SER A 6 3.32 -33.48 47.56
C SER A 6 3.61 -32.66 46.31
N ILE A 7 2.51 -32.19 45.73
CA ILE A 7 2.42 -31.14 44.73
C ILE A 7 2.73 -29.82 45.44
N ALA A 8 3.71 -29.08 44.95
CA ALA A 8 3.86 -27.67 45.25
C ALA A 8 4.34 -26.95 43.98
N ILE A 9 3.35 -26.66 43.13
CA ILE A 9 3.43 -25.63 42.09
C ILE A 9 3.44 -24.30 42.83
N VAL A 10 4.57 -23.58 42.82
CA VAL A 10 4.61 -22.17 43.20
C VAL A 10 5.42 -21.40 42.16
N LEU A 11 4.64 -20.70 41.33
CA LEU A 11 4.91 -19.43 40.65
C LEU A 11 6.38 -19.02 40.53
N VAL A 12 6.93 -19.14 39.32
CA VAL A 12 8.14 -18.43 38.91
C VAL A 12 7.87 -17.77 37.56
N LEU A 13 7.84 -16.43 37.60
CA LEU A 13 8.03 -15.48 36.49
C LEU A 13 6.86 -15.24 35.53
N ALA A 14 5.85 -14.52 36.02
CA ALA A 14 5.04 -13.64 35.17
C ALA A 14 4.88 -12.29 35.88
N GLY A 15 5.91 -11.44 35.79
CA GLY A 15 5.91 -10.19 36.57
C GLY A 15 7.03 -9.22 36.24
N SER A 16 7.27 -8.94 34.95
CA SER A 16 8.09 -7.79 34.54
C SER A 16 8.03 -7.55 33.04
N LEU A 17 6.86 -7.11 32.53
CA LEU A 17 6.75 -6.58 31.17
C LEU A 17 5.59 -5.57 31.07
N LEU A 18 5.58 -4.59 31.97
CA LEU A 18 4.69 -3.43 31.91
C LEU A 18 5.49 -2.18 32.28
N GLN A 19 6.47 -1.85 31.45
CA GLN A 19 7.09 -0.53 31.44
C GLN A 19 7.50 -0.23 30.01
N ASN A 20 6.60 0.46 29.31
CA ASN A 20 6.88 1.50 28.29
C ASN A 20 5.60 1.73 27.47
N TYR A 21 4.60 2.32 28.09
CA TYR A 21 3.47 2.95 27.40
C TYR A 21 3.22 4.28 28.10
N GLY A 22 3.94 5.30 27.64
CA GLY A 22 3.98 6.59 28.31
C GLY A 22 4.61 7.67 27.43
N GLU A 23 4.27 7.70 26.14
CA GLU A 23 4.40 8.93 25.37
C GLU A 23 3.04 9.17 24.73
N ALA A 24 2.27 10.08 25.32
CA ALA A 24 1.01 10.55 24.77
C ALA A 24 1.31 11.21 23.43
N ALA A 25 1.25 10.44 22.35
CA ALA A 25 1.28 10.94 20.99
C ALA A 25 0.21 12.02 20.90
N LYS A 26 0.65 13.28 20.77
CA LYS A 26 -0.19 14.45 20.61
C LYS A 26 -1.07 14.17 19.40
N ILE A 27 -2.32 13.75 19.63
CA ILE A 27 -3.26 13.48 18.55
C ILE A 27 -3.31 14.77 17.73
N PRO A 28 -2.84 14.78 16.47
CA PRO A 28 -2.95 15.98 15.66
C PRO A 28 -4.43 16.34 15.63
N LYS A 29 -4.73 17.60 15.99
CA LYS A 29 -6.11 18.12 16.00
C LYS A 29 -6.83 17.62 14.73
N PRO A 30 -8.07 17.09 14.82
CA PRO A 30 -8.78 16.68 13.63
C PRO A 30 -8.77 17.86 12.66
N LEU A 31 -8.12 17.68 11.52
CA LEU A 31 -8.11 18.69 10.48
C LEU A 31 -9.57 18.95 10.16
N ARG A 32 -10.02 20.16 10.47
CA ARG A 32 -11.38 20.65 10.25
C ARG A 32 -11.67 20.60 8.76
N THR A 33 -12.05 19.43 8.25
CA THR A 33 -12.59 19.29 6.91
C THR A 33 -13.99 19.87 6.99
N LYS A 34 -14.11 21.17 6.65
CA LYS A 34 -15.37 21.69 6.08
C LYS A 34 -15.82 20.62 5.11
N SER A 35 -17.00 20.02 5.33
CA SER A 35 -17.57 18.92 4.54
C SER A 35 -17.24 19.14 3.07
N ALA A 36 -16.13 18.55 2.62
CA ALA A 36 -15.63 18.77 1.28
C ALA A 36 -16.59 17.97 0.43
N LYS A 37 -17.39 18.66 -0.38
CA LYS A 37 -18.34 18.05 -1.31
C LYS A 37 -17.61 16.88 -1.99
N LEU A 38 -18.00 15.64 -1.66
CA LEU A 38 -17.28 14.45 -2.09
C LEU A 38 -17.41 14.36 -3.62
N CYS A 39 -16.39 14.83 -4.34
CA CYS A 39 -16.36 14.74 -5.78
C CYS A 39 -15.79 13.38 -6.18
N LEU A 40 -16.67 12.44 -6.50
CA LEU A 40 -16.30 11.07 -6.90
C LEU A 40 -15.40 11.04 -8.14
N GLY A 41 -15.48 12.06 -9.00
CA GLY A 41 -14.68 12.19 -10.21
C GLY A 41 -13.36 12.96 -10.04
N CYS A 42 -13.06 13.50 -8.85
CA CYS A 42 -11.77 14.15 -8.62
C CYS A 42 -10.68 13.11 -8.37
N ALA A 43 -9.44 13.45 -8.72
CA ALA A 43 -8.30 12.67 -8.29
C ALA A 43 -8.14 12.81 -6.78
N ARG A 44 -7.98 11.68 -6.08
CA ARG A 44 -7.64 11.63 -4.66
C ARG A 44 -6.34 10.86 -4.46
N GLU A 45 -5.58 11.24 -3.45
CA GLU A 45 -4.41 10.47 -3.04
C GLU A 45 -4.85 9.14 -2.44
N ILE A 46 -4.06 8.10 -2.71
CA ILE A 46 -4.27 6.74 -2.19
C ILE A 46 -2.98 6.22 -1.56
N SER A 47 -3.11 5.19 -0.72
CA SER A 47 -1.94 4.48 -0.21
C SER A 47 -1.13 3.87 -1.34
N THR A 48 0.20 3.91 -1.22
CA THR A 48 1.14 3.24 -2.11
C THR A 48 1.03 1.71 -2.03
N ASP A 49 0.48 1.19 -0.93
CA ASP A 49 0.31 -0.24 -0.69
C ASP A 49 -1.06 -0.77 -1.16
N ASP A 50 -1.82 0.04 -1.91
CA ASP A 50 -3.12 -0.37 -2.43
C ASP A 50 -3.01 -1.59 -3.35
N LYS A 51 -3.82 -2.62 -3.07
CA LYS A 51 -3.73 -3.91 -3.77
C LYS A 51 -4.14 -3.80 -5.24
N GLU A 52 -5.13 -2.96 -5.56
CA GLU A 52 -5.57 -2.78 -6.94
C GLU A 52 -4.56 -1.98 -7.75
N LEU A 53 -3.98 -0.94 -7.13
CA LEU A 53 -2.87 -0.18 -7.70
C LEU A 53 -1.70 -1.09 -8.05
N ASN A 54 -1.21 -1.87 -7.09
CA ASN A 54 -0.06 -2.75 -7.27
C ASN A 54 -0.32 -3.82 -8.34
N LYS A 55 -1.53 -4.41 -8.34
CA LYS A 55 -1.94 -5.37 -9.37
C LYS A 55 -1.98 -4.72 -10.76
N GLY A 56 -2.56 -3.53 -10.87
CA GLY A 56 -2.67 -2.80 -12.14
C GLY A 56 -1.31 -2.38 -12.69
N LEU A 57 -0.43 -1.87 -11.82
CA LEU A 57 0.92 -1.46 -12.18
C LEU A 57 1.77 -2.66 -12.64
N ASN A 58 1.69 -3.80 -11.95
CA ASN A 58 2.40 -5.01 -12.37
C ASN A 58 1.94 -5.51 -13.75
N VAL A 59 0.64 -5.49 -14.02
CA VAL A 59 0.12 -5.83 -15.36
C VAL A 59 0.60 -4.83 -16.41
N LEU A 60 0.63 -3.53 -16.11
CA LEU A 60 1.16 -2.52 -17.02
C LEU A 60 2.64 -2.76 -17.36
N MET A 61 3.49 -3.02 -16.36
CA MET A 61 4.91 -3.29 -16.56
C MET A 61 5.13 -4.49 -17.50
N GLN A 62 4.34 -5.55 -17.34
CA GLN A 62 4.40 -6.72 -18.22
C GLN A 62 3.95 -6.41 -19.65
N LEU A 63 2.96 -5.52 -19.83
CA LEU A 63 2.47 -5.13 -21.16
C LEU A 63 3.48 -4.26 -21.92
N GLU A 64 4.16 -3.36 -21.21
CA GLU A 64 5.15 -2.44 -21.79
C GLU A 64 6.52 -3.10 -21.99
N ASN A 65 6.71 -4.37 -21.59
CA ASN A 65 8.02 -5.04 -21.50
C ASN A 65 9.06 -4.17 -20.77
N ALA A 66 8.61 -3.42 -19.76
CA ALA A 66 9.46 -2.50 -19.04
C ALA A 66 10.41 -3.30 -18.14
N ASN A 67 11.71 -3.25 -18.43
CA ASN A 67 12.74 -3.96 -17.66
C ASN A 67 13.10 -3.19 -16.37
N LEU A 68 12.09 -2.95 -15.54
CA LEU A 68 12.16 -2.19 -14.30
C LEU A 68 12.31 -3.14 -13.12
N SER A 69 13.27 -2.88 -12.25
CA SER A 69 13.50 -3.63 -11.01
C SER A 69 13.54 -2.71 -9.80
N ASN A 70 13.48 -3.26 -8.58
CA ASN A 70 13.51 -2.49 -7.32
C ASN A 70 12.50 -1.33 -7.25
N LEU A 71 11.26 -1.60 -7.68
CA LEU A 71 10.21 -0.60 -7.74
C LEU A 71 9.77 -0.13 -6.35
N LYS A 72 9.80 1.19 -6.13
CA LYS A 72 9.31 1.85 -4.92
C LYS A 72 8.33 2.97 -5.27
N ILE A 73 7.05 2.78 -4.99
CA ILE A 73 6.02 3.79 -5.22
C ILE A 73 6.17 4.91 -4.19
N LEU A 74 6.31 6.15 -4.67
CA LEU A 74 6.43 7.35 -3.83
C LEU A 74 5.08 8.03 -3.62
N LYS A 75 4.29 8.11 -4.69
CA LYS A 75 2.99 8.77 -4.69
C LYS A 75 2.03 8.09 -5.64
N ALA A 76 0.77 8.01 -5.23
CA ALA A 76 -0.29 7.47 -6.06
C ALA A 76 -1.57 8.29 -5.93
N THR A 77 -2.27 8.46 -7.04
CA THR A 77 -3.60 9.07 -7.08
C THR A 77 -4.54 8.18 -7.87
N VAL A 78 -5.81 8.15 -7.46
CA VAL A 78 -6.89 7.48 -8.19
C VAL A 78 -7.98 8.48 -8.54
N GLN A 79 -8.56 8.31 -9.72
CA GLN A 79 -9.71 9.08 -10.19
C GLN A 79 -10.75 8.13 -10.78
N THR A 80 -12.00 8.27 -10.35
CA THR A 80 -13.12 7.53 -10.95
C THR A 80 -13.45 8.13 -12.32
N VAL A 81 -13.39 7.30 -13.36
CA VAL A 81 -13.74 7.61 -14.75
C VAL A 81 -14.64 6.49 -15.27
N ALA A 82 -14.62 6.17 -16.57
CA ALA A 82 -15.11 4.88 -17.09
C ALA A 82 -14.15 3.72 -16.71
N GLY A 83 -13.78 3.64 -15.43
CA GLY A 83 -12.65 2.88 -14.89
C GLY A 83 -12.12 3.52 -13.62
N TYR A 84 -11.05 2.95 -13.08
CA TYR A 84 -10.19 3.60 -12.10
C TYR A 84 -8.92 4.05 -12.80
N LYS A 85 -8.75 5.36 -12.93
CA LYS A 85 -7.52 5.96 -13.48
C LYS A 85 -6.53 6.16 -12.36
N TYR A 86 -5.42 5.45 -12.43
CA TYR A 86 -4.29 5.60 -11.53
C TYR A 86 -3.22 6.49 -12.17
N LYS A 87 -2.61 7.35 -11.36
CA LYS A 87 -1.33 7.99 -11.67
C LYS A 87 -0.38 7.72 -10.55
N THR A 88 0.81 7.20 -10.87
CA THR A 88 1.85 6.92 -9.88
C THR A 88 3.15 7.62 -10.23
N GLU A 89 3.88 7.98 -9.18
CA GLU A 89 5.29 8.36 -9.23
C GLU A 89 6.06 7.32 -8.42
N PHE A 90 7.11 6.74 -8.99
CA PHE A 90 7.86 5.66 -8.37
C PHE A 90 9.32 5.69 -8.80
N GLU A 91 10.20 5.22 -7.93
CA GLU A 91 11.59 4.95 -8.26
C GLU A 91 11.71 3.51 -8.75
N ALA A 92 12.52 3.29 -9.78
CA ALA A 92 12.85 1.96 -10.27
C ALA A 92 14.25 1.96 -10.87
N ASP A 93 14.89 0.80 -10.83
CA ASP A 93 16.15 0.54 -11.52
C ASP A 93 15.84 0.17 -12.97
N LEU A 94 16.33 1.00 -13.89
CA LEU A 94 16.30 0.79 -15.33
C LEU A 94 17.75 0.73 -15.81
N ASP A 95 18.15 -0.40 -16.41
CA ASP A 95 19.52 -0.63 -16.90
C ASP A 95 20.60 -0.38 -15.83
N GLY A 96 20.30 -0.79 -14.59
CA GLY A 96 21.21 -0.63 -13.44
C GLY A 96 21.30 0.78 -12.86
N LYS A 97 20.45 1.72 -13.32
CA LYS A 97 20.38 3.09 -12.79
C LYS A 97 19.02 3.36 -12.17
N LYS A 98 19.02 3.93 -10.96
CA LYS A 98 17.82 4.46 -10.32
C LYS A 98 17.26 5.61 -11.13
N LYS A 99 16.01 5.50 -11.56
CA LYS A 99 15.27 6.53 -12.26
C LYS A 99 13.95 6.82 -11.58
N LEU A 100 13.51 8.08 -11.70
CA LEU A 100 12.19 8.49 -11.31
C LEU A 100 11.24 8.29 -12.49
N CYS A 101 10.26 7.43 -12.30
CA CYS A 101 9.27 7.07 -13.30
C CYS A 101 7.89 7.55 -12.90
N LYS A 102 7.07 7.79 -13.92
CA LYS A 102 5.64 8.08 -13.78
C LYS A 102 4.86 7.08 -14.60
N SER A 103 3.74 6.62 -14.07
CA SER A 103 2.76 5.86 -14.86
C SER A 103 1.40 6.52 -14.82
N THR A 104 0.66 6.34 -15.90
CA THR A 104 -0.77 6.65 -15.95
C THR A 104 -1.49 5.48 -16.59
N PHE A 105 -2.44 4.89 -15.89
CA PHE A 105 -3.18 3.75 -16.41
C PHE A 105 -4.62 3.69 -15.93
N ILE A 106 -5.49 3.06 -16.72
CA ILE A 106 -6.91 2.85 -16.40
C ILE A 106 -7.17 1.37 -16.21
N VAL A 107 -7.80 1.02 -15.09
CA VAL A 107 -8.25 -0.32 -14.74
C VAL A 107 -9.78 -0.38 -14.82
N LYS A 108 -10.34 -1.42 -15.45
CA LYS A 108 -11.78 -1.67 -15.48
C LYS A 108 -12.11 -3.07 -14.95
N PRO A 109 -12.33 -3.23 -13.64
CA PRO A 109 -12.51 -4.55 -13.04
C PRO A 109 -13.82 -5.25 -13.46
N TRP A 110 -14.82 -4.51 -13.95
CA TRP A 110 -16.12 -5.04 -14.38
C TRP A 110 -16.16 -5.56 -15.82
N GLU A 111 -15.11 -5.38 -16.62
CA GLU A 111 -15.07 -6.01 -17.95
C GLU A 111 -14.85 -7.52 -17.78
N LYS A 112 -15.73 -8.35 -18.37
CA LYS A 112 -15.73 -9.83 -18.28
C LYS A 112 -14.57 -10.46 -19.07
N ILE A 113 -13.35 -10.10 -18.73
CA ILE A 113 -12.12 -10.65 -19.32
C ILE A 113 -11.34 -11.32 -18.19
N LYS A 114 -10.83 -12.53 -18.42
CA LYS A 114 -10.01 -13.27 -17.45
C LYS A 114 -8.74 -12.50 -17.00
N ARG A 115 -8.34 -11.45 -17.74
CA ARG A 115 -7.20 -10.57 -17.44
C ARG A 115 -7.69 -9.16 -17.16
N LEU A 116 -7.08 -8.52 -16.17
CA LEU A 116 -7.29 -7.11 -15.87
C LEU A 116 -6.91 -6.28 -17.11
N ARG A 117 -7.88 -5.61 -17.74
CA ARG A 117 -7.57 -4.71 -18.84
C ARG A 117 -6.96 -3.44 -18.27
N VAL A 118 -5.66 -3.27 -18.50
CA VAL A 118 -4.90 -2.08 -18.16
C VAL A 118 -4.52 -1.38 -19.47
N LYS A 119 -4.80 -0.08 -19.56
CA LYS A 119 -4.35 0.78 -20.66
C LYS A 119 -3.60 1.96 -20.07
N GLY A 120 -2.38 2.21 -20.51
CA GLY A 120 -1.55 3.24 -19.94
C GLY A 120 -0.16 3.28 -20.57
N SER A 121 0.74 4.02 -19.92
CA SER A 121 2.15 4.08 -20.27
C SER A 121 3.00 4.32 -19.03
N ILE A 122 4.28 3.96 -19.13
CA ILE A 122 5.31 4.25 -18.14
C ILE A 122 6.36 5.15 -18.80
N ILE A 123 6.74 6.23 -18.12
CA ILE A 123 7.75 7.18 -18.60
C ILE A 123 8.77 7.36 -17.48
N CYS A 124 10.05 7.13 -17.78
CA CYS A 124 11.16 7.32 -16.86
C CYS A 124 12.11 8.39 -17.41
N ASN A 125 12.51 9.33 -16.55
CA ASN A 125 13.55 10.31 -16.88
C ASN A 125 14.91 9.76 -16.45
#